data_AF-N1UHW6-F1
#
_entry.id   AF-N1UHW6-F1
#
_cell.length_a   1.000
_cell.length_b   1.000
_cell.length_c   1.000
_cell.angle_alpha   90.00
_cell.angle_beta   90.00
_cell.angle_gamma   90.00
#
_symmetry.space_group_name_H-M   'P 1'
#
loop_
_entity.id
_entity.type
_entity.pdbx_description
1 polymer ?
#
loop_
_entity_poly.entity_id
_entity_poly.type
_entity_poly.pdbx_seq_one_letter_code
_entity_poly.pdbx_strand_id
1 'polypeptide(L)'
;MDSSLWNYTGLGPIFPTDNKGDAKPAIGTEILEKVVRESLLPVTLIGGIQVGNLDLILKKGEFLLSSISMACLEREFRAAATKIRK
;
A
#
# COMPACT_ATOMS: atom_id res chain seq x y z
N MET A 1 -19.76 11.65 8.03
CA MET A 1 -19.03 11.07 9.18
C MET A 1 -17.90 12.03 9.51
N ASP A 2 -17.65 12.24 10.79
CA ASP A 2 -16.55 13.10 11.26
C ASP A 2 -15.20 12.38 11.05
N SER A 3 -14.38 12.89 10.13
CA SER A 3 -13.06 12.32 9.81
C SER A 3 -12.03 12.53 10.92
N SER A 4 -12.31 13.38 11.91
CA SER A 4 -11.41 13.58 13.05
C SER A 4 -11.32 12.37 13.98
N LEU A 5 -12.26 11.42 13.87
CA LEU A 5 -12.25 10.17 14.62
C LEU A 5 -11.31 9.11 14.01
N TRP A 6 -10.79 9.33 12.80
CA TRP A 6 -10.04 8.32 12.05
C TRP A 6 -8.56 8.70 12.02
N ASN A 7 -7.67 7.74 12.26
CA ASN A 7 -6.22 8.00 12.27
C ASN A 7 -5.54 7.69 10.93
N TYR A 8 -6.15 6.86 10.09
CA TYR A 8 -5.65 6.52 8.76
C TYR A 8 -6.79 5.97 7.90
N THR A 9 -6.55 5.86 6.59
CA THR A 9 -7.46 5.23 5.64
C THR A 9 -6.76 4.14 4.84
N GLY A 10 -7.48 3.10 4.42
CA GLY A 10 -6.97 2.03 3.57
C GLY A 10 -7.32 2.26 2.10
N LEU A 11 -6.35 2.11 1.20
CA LEU A 11 -6.54 2.21 -0.26
C LEU A 11 -6.02 0.94 -0.95
N GLY A 12 -6.90 0.24 -1.66
CA GLY A 12 -6.52 -0.93 -2.44
C GLY A 12 -7.69 -1.73 -3.06
N PRO A 13 -7.37 -2.81 -3.80
CA PRO A 13 -6.02 -3.31 -4.01
C PRO A 13 -5.20 -2.43 -4.98
N ILE A 14 -3.93 -2.15 -4.65
CA ILE A 14 -3.06 -1.36 -5.55
C ILE A 14 -2.58 -2.20 -6.73
N PHE A 15 -2.22 -3.45 -6.45
CA PHE A 15 -1.84 -4.45 -7.45
C PHE A 15 -2.78 -5.66 -7.37
N PRO A 16 -2.88 -6.48 -8.43
CA PRO A 16 -3.68 -7.71 -8.41
C PRO A 16 -3.32 -8.62 -7.23
N THR A 17 -4.31 -9.28 -6.64
CA THR A 17 -4.09 -10.21 -5.52
C THR A 17 -5.17 -11.28 -5.48
N ASP A 18 -4.74 -12.51 -5.21
CA ASP A 18 -5.64 -13.68 -5.08
C ASP A 18 -5.90 -14.05 -3.61
N ASN A 19 -5.38 -13.27 -2.64
CA ASN A 19 -5.49 -13.58 -1.22
C ASN A 19 -6.90 -13.40 -0.66
N LYS A 20 -7.80 -12.76 -1.42
CA LYS A 20 -9.22 -12.58 -1.08
C LYS A 20 -10.04 -12.89 -2.32
N GLY A 21 -10.98 -13.83 -2.22
CA GLY A 21 -11.80 -14.27 -3.35
C GLY A 21 -12.70 -13.19 -3.95
N ASP A 22 -12.91 -12.09 -3.22
CA ASP A 22 -13.69 -10.92 -3.60
C ASP A 22 -12.82 -9.69 -3.95
N ALA A 23 -11.52 -9.90 -4.24
CA ALA A 23 -10.63 -8.81 -4.58
C ALA A 23 -11.16 -8.03 -5.81
N LYS A 24 -11.37 -6.72 -5.62
CA LYS A 24 -11.72 -5.80 -6.70
C LYS A 24 -10.55 -5.67 -7.69
N PRO A 25 -10.79 -5.18 -8.92
CA PRO A 25 -9.70 -4.84 -9.84
C PRO A 25 -8.68 -3.91 -9.19
N ALA A 26 -7.41 -4.08 -9.57
CA ALA A 26 -6.33 -3.24 -9.09
C ALA A 26 -6.56 -1.78 -9.48
N ILE A 27 -6.36 -0.87 -8.53
CA ILE A 27 -6.50 0.57 -8.72
C ILE A 27 -5.37 1.13 -9.57
N GLY A 28 -4.17 0.53 -9.49
CA GLY A 28 -2.98 1.02 -10.13
C GLY A 28 -2.25 2.11 -9.34
N THR A 29 -1.13 2.58 -9.87
CA THR A 29 -0.22 3.52 -9.19
C THR A 29 -0.38 4.96 -9.68
N GLU A 30 -1.17 5.17 -10.73
CA GLU A 30 -1.31 6.42 -11.47
C GLU A 30 -1.97 7.51 -10.62
N ILE A 31 -2.84 7.12 -9.68
CA ILE A 31 -3.56 8.05 -8.81
C ILE A 31 -2.79 8.43 -7.54
N LEU A 32 -1.69 7.75 -7.23
CA LEU A 32 -1.08 7.79 -5.89
C LEU A 32 -0.54 9.17 -5.52
N GLU A 33 0.05 9.89 -6.47
CA GLU A 33 0.51 11.27 -6.24
C GLU A 33 -0.65 12.22 -5.93
N LYS A 34 -1.81 12.02 -6.58
CA LYS A 34 -3.02 12.80 -6.29
C LYS A 34 -3.55 12.48 -4.89
N VAL A 35 -3.59 11.19 -4.54
CA VAL A 35 -4.05 10.72 -3.23
C VAL A 35 -3.22 11.32 -2.10
N VAL A 36 -1.89 11.34 -2.21
CA VAL A 36 -1.01 11.93 -1.17
C VAL A 36 -1.29 13.42 -0.99
N ARG A 37 -1.49 14.15 -2.09
CA ARG A 37 -1.76 15.59 -2.04
C ARG A 37 -3.13 15.94 -1.45
N GLU A 38 -4.14 15.11 -1.69
CA GLU A 38 -5.53 15.42 -1.35
C GLU A 38 -6.03 14.72 -0.08
N SER A 39 -5.34 13.69 0.40
CA SER A 39 -5.78 12.95 1.57
C SER A 39 -5.63 13.78 2.85
N LEU A 40 -6.70 13.82 3.64
CA LEU A 40 -6.73 14.44 4.96
C LEU A 40 -6.15 13.54 6.06
N LEU A 41 -5.92 12.26 5.74
CA LEU A 41 -5.41 11.24 6.67
C LEU A 41 -4.23 10.48 6.05
N PRO A 42 -3.34 9.91 6.87
CA PRO A 42 -2.35 8.94 6.41
C PRO A 42 -3.02 7.81 5.60
N VAL A 43 -2.46 7.51 4.43
CA VAL A 43 -3.01 6.49 3.52
C VAL A 43 -2.20 5.21 3.65
N THR A 44 -2.89 4.11 3.97
CA THR A 44 -2.34 2.76 4.00
C THR A 44 -2.64 2.04 2.70
N LEU A 45 -1.62 1.81 1.89
CA LEU A 45 -1.74 1.03 0.67
C LEU A 45 -1.83 -0.46 1.00
N ILE A 46 -2.76 -1.16 0.35
CA ILE A 46 -2.98 -2.60 0.52
C ILE A 46 -3.24 -3.28 -0.82
N GLY A 47 -2.95 -4.58 -0.90
CA GLY A 47 -3.33 -5.44 -2.02
C GLY A 47 -2.22 -5.61 -3.05
N GLY A 48 -1.74 -6.85 -3.18
CA GLY A 48 -0.72 -7.25 -4.17
C GLY A 48 0.67 -6.61 -4.01
N ILE A 49 0.94 -5.96 -2.87
CA ILE A 49 2.22 -5.30 -2.60
C ILE A 49 3.30 -6.35 -2.30
N GLN A 50 4.39 -6.31 -3.05
CA GLN A 50 5.55 -7.18 -2.95
C GLN A 50 6.85 -6.37 -3.09
N VAL A 51 7.99 -6.94 -2.70
CA VAL A 51 9.31 -6.27 -2.79
C VAL A 51 9.63 -5.78 -4.21
N GLY A 52 9.22 -6.56 -5.22
CA GLY A 52 9.49 -6.27 -6.63
C GLY A 52 8.73 -5.07 -7.20
N ASN A 53 7.56 -4.73 -6.64
CA ASN A 53 6.74 -3.60 -7.09
C ASN A 53 6.77 -2.41 -6.12
N LEU A 54 7.45 -2.54 -4.99
CA LEU A 54 7.50 -1.54 -3.94
C LEU A 54 8.03 -0.17 -4.41
N ASP A 55 8.99 -0.16 -5.32
CA ASP A 55 9.58 1.09 -5.83
C ASP A 55 8.58 1.90 -6.68
N LEU A 56 7.53 1.25 -7.22
CA LEU A 56 6.47 1.93 -7.98
C LEU A 56 5.56 2.76 -7.07
N ILE A 57 5.44 2.40 -5.79
CA ILE A 57 4.63 3.13 -4.81
C ILE A 57 5.47 4.10 -3.97
N LEU A 58 6.68 3.71 -3.55
CA LEU A 58 7.55 4.56 -2.73
C LEU A 58 7.96 5.85 -3.45
N LYS A 59 8.05 5.83 -4.78
CA LYS A 59 8.35 7.03 -5.58
C LYS A 59 7.17 8.00 -5.71
N LYS A 60 5.97 7.61 -5.29
CA LYS A 60 4.73 8.39 -5.49
C LYS A 60 4.37 9.27 -4.30
N GLY A 61 5.03 9.06 -3.16
CA GLY A 61 4.87 9.84 -1.94
C GLY A 61 4.95 8.98 -0.68
N GLU A 62 4.57 9.58 0.44
CA GLU A 62 4.62 8.91 1.75
C GLU A 62 3.33 8.14 2.00
N PHE A 63 3.48 6.84 2.27
CA PHE A 63 2.37 5.92 2.51
C PHE A 63 2.70 4.98 3.66
N LEU A 64 1.65 4.59 4.40
CA LEU A 64 1.69 3.38 5.21
C LEU A 64 1.50 2.16 4.29
N LEU A 65 2.08 1.03 4.66
CA LEU A 65 2.08 -0.17 3.81
C LEU A 65 1.53 -1.38 4.58
N SER A 66 0.59 -2.09 3.96
CA SER A 66 0.01 -3.32 4.50
C SER A 66 0.06 -4.44 3.47
N SER A 67 0.80 -5.52 3.78
CA SER A 67 0.89 -6.71 2.94
C SER A 67 0.99 -7.98 3.78
N ILE A 68 0.20 -8.99 3.44
CA ILE A 68 0.19 -10.29 4.13
C ILE A 68 1.28 -11.19 3.54
N SER A 69 1.20 -11.50 2.25
CA SER A 69 2.11 -12.46 1.61
C SER A 69 3.57 -12.02 1.64
N MET A 70 3.84 -10.71 1.47
CA MET A 70 5.21 -10.17 1.60
C MET A 70 5.74 -10.27 3.03
N ALA A 71 4.88 -10.17 4.04
CA ALA A 71 5.27 -10.27 5.45
C ALA A 71 5.47 -11.72 5.91
N CYS A 72 4.71 -12.67 5.36
CA CYS A 72 4.80 -14.09 5.71
C CYS A 72 6.04 -14.79 5.17
N LEU A 73 6.80 -14.17 4.26
CA LEU A 73 8.03 -14.73 3.69
C LEU A 73 9.23 -13.96 4.25
N GLU A 74 10.07 -14.61 5.06
CA GLU A 74 11.17 -13.93 5.78
C GLU A 74 12.08 -13.12 4.86
N ARG A 75 12.52 -13.71 3.73
CA ARG A 75 13.38 -13.06 2.75
C ARG A 75 12.72 -11.78 2.20
N GLU A 76 11.45 -11.87 1.86
CA GLU A 76 10.70 -10.74 1.30
C GLU A 76 10.43 -9.67 2.34
N PHE A 77 10.07 -10.07 3.57
CA PHE A 77 9.90 -9.15 4.69
C PHE A 77 11.18 -8.36 4.99
N ARG A 78 12.33 -9.03 5.07
CA ARG A 78 13.63 -8.37 5.30
C ARG A 78 13.99 -7.41 4.17
N ALA A 79 13.79 -7.82 2.92
CA ALA A 79 14.06 -6.99 1.76
C ALA A 79 13.14 -5.77 1.70
N ALA A 80 11.85 -5.94 1.98
CA ALA A 80 10.88 -4.85 2.07
C ALA A 80 11.25 -3.87 3.19
N ALA A 81 11.52 -4.37 4.40
CA ALA A 81 11.89 -3.52 5.53
C ALA A 81 13.16 -2.71 5.26
N THR A 82 14.13 -3.30 4.57
CA THR A 82 15.35 -2.59 4.12
C THR A 82 15.04 -1.51 3.11
N LYS A 83 14.12 -1.74 2.15
CA LYS A 83 13.71 -0.72 1.18
C LYS A 83 12.93 0.43 1.82
N ILE A 84 12.04 0.13 2.77
CA ILE A 84 11.13 1.10 3.40
C ILE A 84 11.84 2.02 4.39
N ARG A 85 12.86 1.52 5.11
CA ARG A 85 13.56 2.28 6.15
C ARG A 85 14.70 3.17 5.64
N LYS A 86 14.91 3.25 4.33
CA LYS A 86 15.90 4.18 3.75
C LYS A 86 15.37 5.61 3.80
#